data_AF-A0A9W9KD08-F1
#
_entry.id   AF-A0A9W9KD08-F1
#
_cell.length_a   1.000
_cell.length_b   1.000
_cell.length_c   1.000
_cell.angle_alpha   90.00
_cell.angle_beta   90.00
_cell.angle_gamma   90.00
#
_symmetry.space_group_name_H-M   'P 1'
#
loop_
_entity.id
_entity.type
_entity.pdbx_description
1 polymer ?
#
loop_
_entity_poly.entity_id
_entity_poly.type
_entity_poly.pdbx_seq_one_letter_code
_entity_poly.pdbx_strand_id
1 'polypeptide(L)'
;MPKRTLDAFFQPSPEISSKRSKADSPPTNEETNGPPGRHATYPFDILNLPSHIESGLVHATPAHPPRAIRNQPQLDLLHFQPYISRATANELFRFLRRGLPFYRVRYSARRGDTETVINTPRFTTVFGVDATSKFVSASTVPGTSNLSHTPTPPTTTTTSSSNRSDDTNNNDKGTKPAIDTNNLILVDATTNTPIPPTKYQHAPRPIPPCLDILRQQVEAAAGNTDKNSYNFCLVNYYASGDDSIAFHADDERFLGRDPSIASLSLGGERDFVMKHKPFPAAAAATTTTTTTTTTGAVGGSTSSVGGTIAASSSMRGGTSNSVSAFASPTSLNGNATPQIKMGLASGDMVVMQGPTQAHWLHSIPKRKSAEAGKGRINITFRRAVVPGGTNNYYHYNVGEGGVYRWEEKERRMVLT
;
A
#
# COMPACT_ATOMS: atom_id res chain seq x y z
N MET A 1 -37.21 0.82 -33.78
CA MET A 1 -36.29 -0.33 -33.91
C MET A 1 -36.39 -0.88 -35.34
N PRO A 2 -35.34 -0.80 -36.16
CA PRO A 2 -35.27 -1.58 -37.39
C PRO A 2 -34.46 -2.86 -37.16
N LYS A 3 -35.05 -3.99 -37.57
CA LYS A 3 -34.52 -5.35 -37.48
C LYS A 3 -33.26 -5.48 -38.34
N ARG A 4 -32.12 -5.83 -37.74
CA ARG A 4 -30.96 -6.35 -38.46
C ARG A 4 -31.17 -7.85 -38.69
N THR A 5 -31.18 -8.25 -39.95
CA THR A 5 -31.27 -9.63 -40.43
C THR A 5 -30.00 -10.42 -40.11
N LEU A 6 -30.18 -11.73 -39.92
CA LEU A 6 -29.19 -12.72 -39.44
C LEU A 6 -28.05 -13.04 -40.42
N ASP A 7 -28.01 -12.40 -41.60
CA ASP A 7 -27.04 -12.69 -42.68
C ASP A 7 -25.73 -11.90 -42.60
N ALA A 8 -25.54 -11.05 -41.58
CA ALA A 8 -24.31 -10.27 -41.39
C ALA A 8 -23.17 -11.07 -40.72
N PHE A 9 -23.36 -12.35 -40.42
CA PHE A 9 -22.41 -13.17 -39.64
C PHE A 9 -21.43 -14.01 -40.48
N PHE A 10 -21.56 -14.05 -41.80
CA PHE A 10 -20.75 -14.95 -42.66
C PHE A 10 -20.07 -14.29 -43.86
N GLN A 11 -19.90 -12.96 -43.90
CA GLN A 11 -19.05 -12.34 -44.94
C GLN A 11 -17.61 -12.14 -44.44
N PRO A 12 -16.59 -12.54 -45.22
CA PRO A 12 -15.20 -12.21 -44.90
C PRO A 12 -15.02 -10.68 -44.91
N SER A 13 -14.36 -10.16 -43.88
CA SER A 13 -14.13 -8.72 -43.74
C SER A 13 -13.21 -8.20 -44.86
N PRO A 14 -13.48 -7.01 -45.42
CA PRO A 14 -12.63 -6.43 -46.46
C PRO A 14 -11.26 -6.07 -45.88
N GLU A 15 -10.20 -6.39 -46.63
CA GLU A 15 -8.81 -6.09 -46.28
C GLU A 15 -8.62 -4.58 -46.05
N ILE A 16 -8.33 -4.19 -44.82
CA ILE A 16 -7.90 -2.84 -44.49
C ILE A 16 -6.41 -2.74 -44.79
N SER A 17 -6.07 -1.96 -45.82
CA SER A 17 -4.68 -1.64 -46.19
C SER A 17 -3.92 -1.07 -45.00
N SER A 18 -2.80 -1.70 -44.66
CA SER A 18 -1.93 -1.33 -43.55
C SER A 18 -1.29 0.06 -43.77
N LYS A 19 -1.76 1.09 -43.06
CA LYS A 19 -0.90 2.24 -42.74
C LYS A 19 0.04 1.80 -41.61
N ARG A 20 1.29 1.56 -41.98
CA ARG A 20 2.42 1.22 -41.12
C ARG A 20 2.58 2.28 -40.02
N SER A 21 2.00 2.04 -38.85
CA SER A 21 2.39 2.75 -37.62
C SER A 21 3.82 2.36 -37.29
N LYS A 22 4.70 3.36 -37.10
CA LYS A 22 6.09 3.19 -36.66
C LYS A 22 6.18 2.09 -35.59
N ALA A 23 6.91 1.03 -35.91
CA ALA A 23 7.36 0.07 -34.92
C ALA A 23 8.20 0.82 -33.89
N ASP A 24 7.89 0.64 -32.60
CA ASP A 24 8.80 1.00 -31.52
C ASP A 24 10.12 0.27 -31.78
N SER A 25 11.18 1.05 -31.98
CA SER A 25 12.55 0.56 -31.99
C SER A 25 12.85 -0.15 -30.65
N PRO A 26 13.77 -1.13 -30.61
CA PRO A 26 14.21 -1.70 -29.34
C PRO A 26 14.78 -0.58 -28.47
N PRO A 27 14.55 -0.58 -27.14
CA PRO A 27 15.10 0.46 -26.28
C PRO A 27 16.63 0.41 -26.39
N THR A 28 17.18 1.55 -26.78
CA THR A 28 18.59 1.93 -26.63
C THR A 28 19.06 1.57 -25.23
N ASN A 29 20.22 0.92 -25.12
CA ASN A 29 20.93 0.59 -23.87
C ASN A 29 20.50 1.45 -22.69
N GLU A 30 19.57 0.96 -21.87
CA GLU A 30 19.18 1.65 -20.65
C GLU A 30 20.36 1.56 -19.68
N GLU A 31 21.06 2.69 -19.47
CA GLU A 31 22.04 2.82 -18.40
C GLU A 31 21.31 2.64 -17.06
N THR A 32 21.36 1.42 -16.53
CA THR A 32 20.95 1.12 -15.16
C THR A 32 22.01 1.65 -14.21
N ASN A 33 21.59 2.25 -13.08
CA ASN A 33 22.48 2.78 -12.06
C ASN A 33 23.18 1.65 -11.26
N GLY A 34 24.10 0.91 -11.89
CA GLY A 34 24.89 -0.15 -11.26
C GLY A 34 24.33 -1.58 -11.43
N PRO A 35 24.94 -2.57 -10.76
CA PRO A 35 24.56 -3.97 -10.87
C PRO A 35 23.17 -4.23 -10.28
N PRO A 36 22.42 -5.24 -10.76
CA PRO A 36 21.09 -5.53 -10.25
C PRO A 36 21.13 -5.89 -8.76
N GLY A 37 20.06 -5.60 -8.04
CA GLY A 37 19.90 -6.03 -6.65
C GLY A 37 19.82 -7.55 -6.58
N ARG A 38 20.85 -8.18 -5.99
CA ARG A 38 20.90 -9.62 -5.75
C ARG A 38 20.63 -9.93 -4.30
N HIS A 39 19.76 -10.90 -4.04
CA HIS A 39 19.59 -11.44 -2.70
C HIS A 39 19.17 -12.89 -2.80
N ALA A 40 19.69 -13.75 -1.92
CA ALA A 40 19.43 -15.20 -1.96
C ALA A 40 17.93 -15.57 -1.86
N THR A 41 17.10 -14.67 -1.32
CA THR A 41 15.65 -14.88 -1.21
C THR A 41 14.85 -14.33 -2.40
N TYR A 42 15.49 -13.65 -3.35
CA TYR A 42 14.88 -13.31 -4.64
C TYR A 42 14.95 -14.53 -5.57
N PRO A 43 13.88 -14.86 -6.30
CA PRO A 43 13.92 -15.96 -7.28
C PRO A 43 14.78 -15.65 -8.50
N PHE A 44 15.03 -14.36 -8.76
CA PHE A 44 15.94 -13.87 -9.80
C PHE A 44 16.38 -12.44 -9.47
N ASP A 45 17.43 -11.97 -10.14
CA ASP A 45 17.98 -10.62 -10.02
C ASP A 45 16.91 -9.54 -10.31
N ILE A 46 16.74 -8.58 -9.39
CA ILE A 46 15.84 -7.45 -9.57
C ILE A 46 16.66 -6.22 -9.99
N LEU A 47 16.40 -5.70 -11.19
CA LEU A 47 17.17 -4.58 -11.73
C LEU A 47 17.01 -3.30 -10.90
N ASN A 48 18.04 -2.45 -10.94
CA ASN A 48 17.94 -1.07 -10.46
C ASN A 48 17.15 -0.22 -11.46
N LEU A 49 16.62 0.91 -10.98
CA LEU A 49 15.95 1.86 -11.86
C LEU A 49 16.93 2.40 -12.91
N PRO A 50 16.49 2.53 -14.18
CA PRO A 50 17.16 3.39 -15.14
C PRO A 50 17.19 4.83 -14.61
N SER A 51 18.29 5.54 -14.91
CA SER A 51 18.54 6.90 -14.41
C SER A 51 17.39 7.88 -14.65
N HIS A 52 16.72 7.78 -15.81
CA HIS A 52 15.59 8.65 -16.15
C HIS A 52 14.33 8.37 -15.31
N ILE A 53 14.08 7.11 -14.91
CA ILE A 53 12.97 6.78 -14.02
C ILE A 53 13.29 7.27 -12.61
N GLU A 54 14.50 6.98 -12.12
CA GLU A 54 14.96 7.43 -10.81
C GLU A 54 14.88 8.96 -10.67
N SER A 55 15.43 9.70 -11.63
CA SER A 55 15.35 11.16 -11.68
C SER A 55 13.89 11.64 -11.67
N GLY A 56 13.02 10.99 -12.45
CA GLY A 56 11.59 11.29 -12.48
C GLY A 56 10.84 11.01 -11.17
N LEU A 57 11.36 10.14 -10.31
CA LEU A 57 10.82 9.88 -8.97
C LEU A 57 11.38 10.84 -7.93
N VAL A 58 12.71 11.03 -7.90
CA VAL A 58 13.40 11.89 -6.93
C VAL A 58 13.00 13.36 -7.07
N HIS A 59 12.73 13.80 -8.31
CA HIS A 59 12.27 15.16 -8.59
C HIS A 59 10.76 15.25 -8.84
N ALA A 60 10.00 14.22 -8.46
CA ALA A 60 8.56 14.23 -8.61
C ALA A 60 7.94 15.38 -7.81
N THR A 61 7.25 16.27 -8.51
CA THR A 61 6.39 17.27 -7.90
C THR A 61 4.94 16.92 -8.26
N PRO A 62 4.05 16.74 -7.28
CA PRO A 62 2.64 16.50 -7.56
C PRO A 62 2.08 17.60 -8.47
N ALA A 63 1.26 17.22 -9.45
CA ALA A 63 0.71 18.22 -10.39
C ALA A 63 -0.21 19.24 -9.70
N HIS A 64 -0.80 18.85 -8.57
CA HIS A 64 -1.66 19.68 -7.75
C HIS A 64 -1.31 19.43 -6.27
N PRO A 65 -1.57 20.41 -5.38
CA PRO A 65 -1.56 20.17 -3.94
C PRO A 65 -2.43 18.95 -3.60
N PRO A 66 -1.98 18.07 -2.70
CA PRO A 66 -2.73 16.87 -2.38
C PRO A 66 -4.07 17.21 -1.74
N ARG A 67 -5.13 16.56 -2.20
CA ARG A 67 -6.50 16.81 -1.72
C ARG A 67 -6.80 15.95 -0.52
N ALA A 68 -7.03 16.57 0.64
CA ALA A 68 -7.54 15.88 1.82
C ALA A 68 -9.03 15.51 1.62
N ILE A 69 -9.39 14.26 1.90
CA ILE A 69 -10.77 13.77 1.85
C ILE A 69 -11.14 13.31 3.27
N ARG A 70 -11.77 14.22 4.01
CA ARG A 70 -12.15 14.09 5.44
C ARG A 70 -13.60 14.48 5.70
N ASN A 71 -14.40 14.53 4.63
CA ASN A 71 -15.79 14.98 4.65
C ASN A 71 -16.77 13.89 5.10
N GLN A 72 -16.26 12.76 5.61
CA GLN A 72 -17.05 11.65 6.14
C GLN A 72 -16.48 11.21 7.50
N PRO A 73 -17.30 10.70 8.43
CA PRO A 73 -16.83 10.23 9.72
C PRO A 73 -15.71 9.20 9.61
N GLN A 74 -14.66 9.37 10.41
CA GLN A 74 -13.54 8.42 10.54
C GLN A 74 -12.79 8.17 9.22
N LEU A 75 -12.96 9.03 8.22
CA LEU A 75 -12.24 8.98 6.96
C LEU A 75 -11.11 10.01 6.98
N ASP A 76 -9.89 9.53 6.76
CA ASP A 76 -8.71 10.37 6.60
C ASP A 76 -7.90 9.86 5.42
N LEU A 77 -8.08 10.52 4.27
CA LEU A 77 -7.36 10.25 3.05
C LEU A 77 -6.64 11.49 2.56
N LEU A 78 -5.48 11.29 1.96
CA LEU A 78 -4.77 12.27 1.18
C LEU A 78 -4.63 11.75 -0.25
N HIS A 79 -5.18 12.46 -1.24
CA HIS A 79 -5.17 12.04 -2.65
C HIS A 79 -4.30 12.96 -3.50
N PHE A 80 -3.31 12.37 -4.18
CA PHE A 80 -2.39 13.04 -5.09
C PHE A 80 -2.75 12.66 -6.52
N GLN A 81 -3.07 13.64 -7.36
CA GLN A 81 -3.59 13.42 -8.70
C GLN A 81 -2.86 14.26 -9.77
N PRO A 82 -1.88 13.68 -10.47
CA PRO A 82 -1.06 12.56 -10.03
C PRO A 82 0.04 13.00 -9.05
N TYR A 83 0.61 12.03 -8.31
CA TYR A 83 1.81 12.21 -7.48
C TYR A 83 3.08 12.28 -8.34
N ILE A 84 3.26 11.31 -9.24
CA ILE A 84 4.36 11.29 -10.22
C ILE A 84 3.84 11.60 -11.62
N SER A 85 4.68 12.17 -12.48
CA SER A 85 4.28 12.49 -13.85
C SER A 85 3.79 11.24 -14.59
N ARG A 86 2.84 11.42 -15.52
CA ARG A 86 2.32 10.31 -16.32
C ARG A 86 3.41 9.61 -17.14
N ALA A 87 4.41 10.35 -17.60
CA ALA A 87 5.55 9.80 -18.33
C ALA A 87 6.36 8.85 -17.42
N THR A 88 6.80 9.34 -16.26
CA THR A 88 7.51 8.54 -15.26
C THR A 88 6.69 7.32 -14.81
N ALA A 89 5.39 7.50 -14.56
CA ALA A 89 4.50 6.43 -14.13
C ALA A 89 4.38 5.30 -15.16
N ASN A 90 4.35 5.63 -16.46
CA ASN A 90 4.26 4.64 -17.52
C ASN A 90 5.56 3.86 -17.69
N GLU A 91 6.72 4.52 -17.60
CA GLU A 91 8.01 3.82 -17.63
C GLU A 91 8.18 2.93 -16.39
N LEU A 92 7.86 3.45 -15.20
CA LEU A 92 7.91 2.68 -13.97
C LEU A 92 6.97 1.46 -14.01
N PHE A 93 5.77 1.60 -14.58
CA PHE A 93 4.86 0.48 -14.79
C PHE A 93 5.50 -0.64 -15.62
N ARG A 94 6.07 -0.31 -16.78
CA ARG A 94 6.70 -1.31 -17.67
C ARG A 94 7.90 -1.97 -17.00
N PHE A 95 8.76 -1.14 -16.37
CA PHE A 95 9.93 -1.60 -15.64
C PHE A 95 9.56 -2.62 -14.55
N LEU A 96 8.65 -2.25 -13.64
CA LEU A 96 8.28 -3.13 -12.53
C LEU A 96 7.53 -4.38 -12.99
N ARG A 97 6.67 -4.26 -14.00
CA ARG A 97 5.94 -5.42 -14.55
C ARG A 97 6.89 -6.48 -15.12
N ARG A 98 7.96 -6.06 -15.79
CA ARG A 98 8.99 -6.95 -16.36
C ARG A 98 10.01 -7.45 -15.32
N GLY A 99 10.31 -6.60 -14.33
CA GLY A 99 11.43 -6.77 -13.41
C GLY A 99 11.11 -7.44 -12.08
N LEU A 100 9.84 -7.51 -11.67
CA LEU A 100 9.46 -8.12 -10.39
C LEU A 100 8.99 -9.57 -10.55
N PRO A 101 9.29 -10.44 -9.56
CA PRO A 101 8.69 -11.76 -9.46
C PRO A 101 7.26 -11.64 -8.94
N PHE A 102 6.32 -12.32 -9.57
CA PHE A 102 4.91 -12.31 -9.18
C PHE A 102 4.40 -13.71 -8.83
N TYR A 103 3.33 -13.78 -8.05
CA TYR A 103 2.75 -15.03 -7.57
C TYR A 103 1.23 -14.98 -7.72
N ARG A 104 0.60 -16.13 -7.95
CA ARG A 104 -0.83 -16.34 -7.71
C ARG A 104 -0.96 -17.36 -6.59
N VAL A 105 -1.41 -16.89 -5.44
CA VAL A 105 -1.50 -17.71 -4.23
C VAL A 105 -2.84 -18.41 -4.20
N ARG A 106 -2.81 -19.68 -3.80
CA ARG A 106 -4.00 -20.45 -3.47
C ARG A 106 -3.97 -20.74 -1.98
N TYR A 107 -5.02 -20.37 -1.28
CA TYR A 107 -5.15 -20.65 0.15
C TYR A 107 -6.59 -21.01 0.51
N SER A 108 -6.74 -21.75 1.61
CA SER A 108 -8.04 -22.03 2.19
C SER A 108 -8.42 -20.93 3.16
N ALA A 109 -9.61 -20.35 2.98
CA ALA A 109 -10.21 -19.45 3.94
C ALA A 109 -11.41 -20.15 4.58
N ARG A 110 -11.42 -20.26 5.90
CA ARG A 110 -12.54 -20.83 6.64
C ARG A 110 -13.44 -19.72 7.18
N ARG A 111 -14.72 -19.78 6.86
CA ARG A 111 -15.76 -18.89 7.41
C ARG A 111 -16.83 -19.76 8.05
N GLY A 112 -16.74 -19.92 9.38
CA GLY A 112 -17.57 -20.87 10.13
C GLY A 112 -17.23 -22.31 9.75
N ASP A 113 -18.24 -23.08 9.35
CA ASP A 113 -18.09 -24.48 8.92
C ASP A 113 -17.71 -24.63 7.45
N THR A 114 -17.74 -23.56 6.67
CA THR A 114 -17.39 -23.60 5.24
C THR A 114 -15.92 -23.25 5.04
N GLU A 115 -15.18 -24.17 4.40
CA GLU A 115 -13.86 -23.92 3.87
C GLU A 115 -13.96 -23.58 2.38
N THR A 116 -13.47 -22.40 2.01
CA THR A 116 -13.45 -21.96 0.63
C THR A 116 -12.01 -21.84 0.16
N VAL A 117 -11.68 -22.52 -0.94
CA VAL A 117 -10.41 -22.32 -1.62
C VAL A 117 -10.45 -21.01 -2.38
N ILE A 118 -9.55 -20.09 -2.03
CA ILE A 118 -9.38 -18.80 -2.69
C ILE A 118 -8.14 -18.86 -3.57
N ASN A 119 -8.32 -18.57 -4.86
CA ASN A 119 -7.22 -18.22 -5.75
C ASN A 119 -7.13 -16.71 -5.79
N THR A 120 -5.95 -16.14 -5.55
CA THR A 120 -5.78 -14.69 -5.65
C THR A 120 -6.16 -14.25 -7.06
N PRO A 121 -7.18 -13.38 -7.22
CA PRO A 121 -7.67 -12.97 -8.53
C PRO A 121 -6.75 -11.93 -9.19
N ARG A 122 -5.49 -11.85 -8.75
CA ARG A 122 -4.48 -10.90 -9.17
C ARG A 122 -3.11 -11.48 -8.80
N PHE A 123 -2.09 -10.99 -9.47
CA PHE A 123 -0.71 -11.32 -9.17
C PHE A 123 -0.21 -10.47 -8.00
N THR A 124 0.59 -11.05 -7.12
CA THR A 124 1.12 -10.35 -5.94
C THR A 124 2.61 -10.62 -5.77
N THR A 125 3.30 -9.70 -5.11
CA THR A 125 4.65 -9.93 -4.58
C THR A 125 4.90 -9.01 -3.41
N VAL A 126 5.81 -9.40 -2.54
CA VAL A 126 5.98 -8.74 -1.25
C VAL A 126 7.43 -8.70 -0.84
N PHE A 127 7.79 -7.58 -0.19
CA PHE A 127 9.13 -7.30 0.28
C PHE A 127 9.08 -6.58 1.63
N GLY A 128 10.15 -6.72 2.39
CA GLY A 128 10.32 -6.12 3.69
C GLY A 128 10.07 -7.10 4.83
N VAL A 129 10.19 -6.54 6.03
CA VAL A 129 10.12 -7.22 7.32
C VAL A 129 9.54 -6.26 8.36
N ASP A 130 8.96 -6.80 9.42
CA ASP A 130 8.44 -6.03 10.54
C ASP A 130 9.52 -5.25 11.30
N ALA A 131 9.07 -4.33 12.14
CA ALA A 131 9.92 -3.36 12.85
C ALA A 131 10.91 -3.98 13.85
N THR A 132 10.79 -5.27 14.18
CA THR A 132 11.74 -5.96 15.07
C THR A 132 12.98 -6.46 14.34
N SER A 133 13.03 -6.38 13.01
CA SER A 133 14.16 -6.81 12.20
C SER A 133 14.50 -5.83 11.10
N LYS A 134 15.72 -5.92 10.59
CA LYS A 134 16.17 -5.14 9.43
C LYS A 134 17.25 -5.89 8.66
N PHE A 135 17.36 -5.59 7.37
CA PHE A 135 18.45 -6.06 6.54
C PHE A 135 19.64 -5.10 6.66
N VAL A 136 20.84 -5.64 6.87
CA VAL A 136 22.10 -4.89 6.91
C VAL A 136 23.15 -5.60 6.07
N SER A 137 24.15 -4.88 5.57
CA SER A 137 25.29 -5.49 4.88
C SER A 137 26.05 -6.39 5.87
N ALA A 138 26.40 -7.62 5.47
CA ALA A 138 27.18 -8.53 6.31
C ALA A 138 28.51 -7.91 6.77
N SER A 139 29.12 -7.03 5.96
CA SER A 139 30.34 -6.30 6.34
C SER A 139 30.17 -5.40 7.57
N THR A 140 28.94 -5.04 7.94
CA THR A 140 28.64 -4.15 9.08
C THR A 140 28.42 -4.89 10.39
N VAL A 141 28.40 -6.23 10.39
CA VAL A 141 28.18 -7.04 11.59
C VAL A 141 29.46 -7.79 11.97
N PRO A 142 30.08 -7.51 13.13
CA PRO A 142 31.31 -8.16 13.58
C PRO A 142 31.18 -9.69 13.58
N GLY A 143 32.16 -10.39 12.98
CA GLY A 143 32.21 -11.86 12.95
C GLY A 143 31.37 -12.54 11.85
N THR A 144 30.72 -11.79 10.96
CA THR A 144 29.87 -12.34 9.90
C THR A 144 30.46 -12.26 8.50
N SER A 145 31.70 -11.78 8.35
CA SER A 145 32.42 -11.69 7.06
C SER A 145 32.56 -13.03 6.33
N ASN A 146 32.38 -14.17 7.03
CA ASN A 146 32.48 -15.53 6.49
C ASN A 146 31.16 -16.34 6.53
N LEU A 147 30.00 -15.75 6.87
CA LEU A 147 28.72 -16.51 6.88
C LEU A 147 28.12 -16.72 5.48
N SER A 148 28.83 -16.31 4.43
CA SER A 148 28.51 -16.59 3.04
C SER A 148 29.49 -17.63 2.48
N HIS A 149 29.34 -18.92 2.83
CA HIS A 149 29.83 -20.03 1.99
C HIS A 149 29.17 -21.35 2.37
N THR A 150 28.30 -21.86 1.49
CA THR A 150 28.17 -23.30 1.28
C THR A 150 29.35 -23.79 0.43
N PRO A 151 29.82 -25.05 0.63
CA PRO A 151 31.10 -25.51 0.09
C PRO A 151 31.00 -25.87 -1.40
N THR A 152 31.90 -25.31 -2.20
CA THR A 152 32.26 -25.85 -3.53
C THR A 152 33.77 -26.09 -3.59
N PRO A 153 34.24 -27.12 -4.32
CA PRO A 153 35.58 -27.71 -4.17
C PRO A 153 36.69 -26.80 -4.72
N PRO A 154 37.95 -27.00 -4.27
CA PRO A 154 39.03 -26.05 -4.49
C PRO A 154 39.49 -26.09 -5.94
N THR A 155 39.61 -24.92 -6.56
CA THR A 155 40.41 -24.76 -7.79
C THR A 155 41.51 -23.74 -7.54
N THR A 156 42.71 -24.28 -7.61
CA THR A 156 44.07 -23.75 -7.71
C THR A 156 44.31 -22.24 -7.88
N THR A 157 45.15 -21.76 -6.96
CA THR A 157 46.04 -20.60 -6.91
C THR A 157 46.52 -20.05 -8.26
N THR A 158 46.47 -18.73 -8.43
CA THR A 158 47.59 -17.97 -9.03
C THR A 158 47.68 -16.57 -8.44
N THR A 159 48.83 -16.28 -7.85
CA THR A 159 49.26 -15.02 -7.23
C THR A 159 49.71 -14.03 -8.29
N SER A 160 49.28 -12.77 -8.21
CA SER A 160 50.03 -11.65 -8.79
C SER A 160 49.79 -10.38 -7.97
N SER A 161 50.84 -9.98 -7.26
CA SER A 161 51.01 -8.74 -6.52
C SER A 161 51.26 -7.56 -7.46
N SER A 162 50.62 -6.41 -7.21
CA SER A 162 51.17 -5.11 -7.62
C SER A 162 50.73 -4.02 -6.64
N ASN A 163 51.72 -3.51 -5.90
CA ASN A 163 51.66 -2.24 -5.17
C ASN A 163 51.44 -1.08 -6.15
N ARG A 164 50.64 -0.08 -5.75
CA ARG A 164 50.87 1.32 -6.09
C ARG A 164 50.22 2.24 -5.05
N SER A 165 51.01 3.23 -4.69
CA SER A 165 50.90 4.24 -3.65
C SER A 165 49.94 5.39 -4.00
N ASP A 166 49.45 6.02 -2.94
CA ASP A 166 49.05 7.43 -2.75
C ASP A 166 48.53 8.22 -3.97
N ASP A 167 47.29 8.72 -3.84
CA ASP A 167 47.13 10.17 -3.79
C ASP A 167 45.80 10.59 -3.15
N THR A 168 45.90 11.69 -2.42
CA THR A 168 44.91 12.28 -1.53
C THR A 168 43.84 13.06 -2.30
N ASN A 169 42.56 12.91 -1.93
CA ASN A 169 41.62 14.04 -1.95
C ASN A 169 40.40 13.77 -1.07
N ASN A 170 40.43 14.33 0.13
CA ASN A 170 39.35 14.22 1.11
C ASN A 170 38.37 15.39 0.88
N ASN A 171 37.27 15.12 0.19
CA ASN A 171 36.11 16.00 0.15
C ASN A 171 34.92 15.22 0.73
N ASP A 172 34.91 15.13 2.06
CA ASP A 172 33.85 14.50 2.85
C ASP A 172 32.59 15.38 2.83
N LYS A 173 31.75 15.18 1.82
CA LYS A 173 30.31 15.40 1.96
C LYS A 173 29.70 14.06 2.34
N GLY A 174 29.31 13.94 3.61
CA GLY A 174 28.71 12.76 4.22
C GLY A 174 27.70 12.07 3.31
N THR A 175 28.20 11.11 2.54
CA THR A 175 27.41 10.20 1.73
C THR A 175 27.29 8.96 2.59
N LYS A 176 26.07 8.68 3.07
CA LYS A 176 25.76 7.45 3.79
C LYS A 176 26.36 6.28 2.99
N PRO A 177 27.21 5.43 3.59
CA PRO A 177 27.95 4.42 2.83
C PRO A 177 26.95 3.58 2.04
N ALA A 178 27.21 3.45 0.73
CA ALA A 178 26.39 2.63 -0.15
C ALA A 178 26.32 1.22 0.45
N ILE A 179 25.13 0.82 0.89
CA ILE A 179 24.91 -0.51 1.42
C ILE A 179 25.24 -1.50 0.29
N ASP A 180 26.14 -2.44 0.54
CA ASP A 180 26.32 -3.57 -0.37
C ASP A 180 25.03 -4.39 -0.36
N THR A 181 24.17 -4.12 -1.34
CA THR A 181 22.85 -4.75 -1.46
C THR A 181 22.96 -6.21 -1.88
N ASN A 182 24.14 -6.67 -2.31
CA ASN A 182 24.36 -8.05 -2.74
C ASN A 182 24.63 -9.01 -1.59
N ASN A 183 24.91 -8.50 -0.39
CA ASN A 183 25.22 -9.33 0.77
C ASN A 183 24.48 -8.84 2.04
N LEU A 184 23.16 -8.77 1.94
CA LEU A 184 22.31 -8.41 3.07
C LEU A 184 22.02 -9.62 3.95
N ILE A 185 22.15 -9.43 5.26
CA ILE A 185 21.74 -10.39 6.28
C ILE A 185 20.65 -9.79 7.17
N LEU A 186 19.82 -10.66 7.73
CA LEU A 186 18.71 -10.26 8.57
C LEU A 186 19.17 -10.23 10.04
N VAL A 187 18.99 -9.09 10.69
CA VAL A 187 19.39 -8.87 12.08
C VAL A 187 18.23 -8.33 12.91
N ASP A 188 18.35 -8.41 14.23
CA ASP A 188 17.48 -7.69 15.16
C ASP A 188 17.65 -6.17 14.95
N ALA A 189 16.53 -5.45 14.91
CA ALA A 189 16.53 -4.03 14.59
C ALA A 189 17.29 -3.18 15.63
N THR A 190 17.32 -3.62 16.88
CA THR A 190 17.89 -2.89 18.02
C THR A 190 19.34 -3.31 18.26
N THR A 191 19.61 -4.61 18.35
CA THR A 191 20.93 -5.13 18.76
C THR A 191 21.89 -5.35 17.59
N ASN A 192 21.40 -5.33 16.34
CA ASN A 192 22.14 -5.74 15.14
C ASN A 192 22.68 -7.18 15.19
N THR A 193 22.17 -8.02 16.08
CA THR A 193 22.56 -9.44 16.13
C THR A 193 21.83 -10.23 15.05
N PRO A 194 22.49 -11.17 14.34
CA PRO A 194 21.82 -12.07 13.41
C PRO A 194 20.62 -12.75 14.05
N ILE A 195 19.50 -12.79 13.33
CA ILE A 195 18.31 -13.47 13.86
C ILE A 195 18.37 -14.98 13.61
N PRO A 196 17.73 -15.79 14.47
CA PRO A 196 17.55 -17.21 14.18
C PRO A 196 16.77 -17.43 12.88
N PRO A 197 17.13 -18.42 12.05
CA PRO A 197 16.41 -18.72 10.81
C PRO A 197 14.96 -19.15 11.05
N THR A 198 14.61 -19.54 12.28
CA THR A 198 13.26 -19.95 12.69
C THR A 198 12.33 -18.79 13.06
N LYS A 199 12.81 -17.53 13.08
CA LYS A 199 11.96 -16.37 13.44
C LYS A 199 10.79 -16.17 12.47
N TYR A 200 11.01 -16.48 11.19
CA TYR A 200 10.00 -16.34 10.13
C TYR A 200 9.70 -17.70 9.50
N GLN A 201 8.44 -17.92 9.16
CA GLN A 201 7.96 -19.14 8.50
C GLN A 201 8.32 -19.12 7.00
N HIS A 202 8.36 -17.93 6.41
CA HIS A 202 8.76 -17.70 5.03
C HIS A 202 10.03 -16.86 5.03
N ALA A 203 10.97 -17.15 4.13
CA ALA A 203 12.20 -16.39 3.99
C ALA A 203 11.91 -14.94 3.54
N PRO A 204 12.10 -13.93 4.41
CA PRO A 204 11.80 -12.56 4.04
C PRO A 204 12.79 -12.04 2.98
N ARG A 205 12.32 -11.07 2.23
CA ARG A 205 13.05 -10.41 1.14
C ARG A 205 13.31 -8.96 1.53
N PRO A 206 14.52 -8.42 1.33
CA PRO A 206 14.72 -6.99 1.45
C PRO A 206 13.86 -6.25 0.42
N ILE A 207 13.54 -4.98 0.71
CA ILE A 207 12.92 -4.11 -0.30
C ILE A 207 13.99 -3.84 -1.36
N PRO A 208 13.77 -4.19 -2.64
CA PRO A 208 14.79 -4.00 -3.66
C PRO A 208 15.03 -2.51 -3.90
N PRO A 209 16.24 -2.09 -4.32
CA PRO A 209 16.60 -0.68 -4.46
C PRO A 209 15.60 0.13 -5.28
N CYS A 210 15.07 -0.45 -6.37
CA CYS A 210 14.07 0.21 -7.21
C CYS A 210 12.75 0.53 -6.50
N LEU A 211 12.33 -0.29 -5.53
CA LEU A 211 11.15 -0.03 -4.70
C LEU A 211 11.51 0.81 -3.46
N ASP A 212 12.75 0.75 -2.97
CA ASP A 212 13.19 1.54 -1.82
C ASP A 212 13.32 3.03 -2.15
N ILE A 213 13.82 3.38 -3.34
CA ILE A 213 13.80 4.77 -3.83
C ILE A 213 12.37 5.29 -3.81
N LEU A 214 11.43 4.53 -4.38
CA LEU A 214 10.03 4.92 -4.40
C LEU A 214 9.44 5.05 -2.98
N ARG A 215 9.77 4.12 -2.08
CA ARG A 215 9.36 4.17 -0.67
C ARG A 215 9.77 5.51 -0.06
N GLN A 216 11.04 5.88 -0.15
CA GLN A 216 11.57 7.11 0.42
C GLN A 216 10.84 8.37 -0.10
N GLN A 217 10.55 8.42 -1.41
CA GLN A 217 9.80 9.54 -1.99
C GLN A 217 8.35 9.60 -1.47
N VAL A 218 7.69 8.45 -1.33
CA VAL A 218 6.34 8.34 -0.78
C VAL A 218 6.31 8.77 0.70
N GLU A 219 7.31 8.39 1.51
CA GLU A 219 7.43 8.82 2.90
C GLU A 219 7.57 10.35 3.00
N ALA A 220 8.44 10.93 2.18
CA ALA A 220 8.62 12.38 2.10
C ALA A 220 7.32 13.11 1.73
N ALA A 221 6.61 12.63 0.70
CA ALA A 221 5.35 13.22 0.26
C ALA A 221 4.22 13.06 1.29
N ALA A 222 4.23 12.00 2.09
CA ALA A 222 3.25 11.75 3.13
C ALA A 222 3.53 12.50 4.45
N GLY A 223 4.62 13.28 4.51
CA GLY A 223 4.98 14.14 5.65
C GLY A 223 6.12 13.62 6.52
N ASN A 224 6.72 12.47 6.19
CA ASN A 224 7.91 11.90 6.82
C ASN A 224 7.85 11.81 8.36
N THR A 225 6.70 11.35 8.89
CA THR A 225 6.51 11.09 10.32
C THR A 225 6.76 9.62 10.66
N ASP A 226 6.87 9.27 11.93
CA ASP A 226 6.96 7.86 12.37
C ASP A 226 5.79 7.00 11.86
N LYS A 227 4.61 7.61 11.69
CA LYS A 227 3.43 6.94 11.13
C LYS A 227 3.56 6.66 9.64
N ASN A 228 4.38 7.45 8.94
CA ASN A 228 4.67 7.32 7.52
C ASN A 228 6.01 6.65 7.26
N SER A 229 6.67 6.05 8.25
CA SER A 229 7.82 5.20 8.03
C SER A 229 7.35 3.78 7.70
N TYR A 230 7.66 3.32 6.49
CA TYR A 230 7.26 2.03 5.96
C TYR A 230 8.46 1.07 5.96
N ASN A 231 8.20 -0.18 6.31
CA ASN A 231 9.18 -1.28 6.30
C ASN A 231 8.69 -2.47 5.48
N PHE A 232 7.54 -2.32 4.83
CA PHE A 232 6.86 -3.39 4.14
C PHE A 232 6.22 -2.88 2.85
N CYS A 233 6.42 -3.61 1.75
CA CYS A 233 5.95 -3.25 0.42
C CYS A 233 5.22 -4.44 -0.22
N LEU A 234 3.94 -4.26 -0.51
CA LEU A 234 3.12 -5.21 -1.26
C LEU A 234 2.80 -4.62 -2.62
N VAL A 235 3.17 -5.35 -3.67
CA VAL A 235 2.86 -5.01 -5.05
C VAL A 235 1.77 -5.95 -5.55
N ASN A 236 0.71 -5.38 -6.11
CA ASN A 236 -0.38 -6.13 -6.73
C ASN A 236 -0.44 -5.79 -8.23
N TYR A 237 -0.38 -6.79 -9.09
CA TYR A 237 -0.58 -6.63 -10.53
C TYR A 237 -1.92 -7.23 -10.96
N TYR A 238 -2.80 -6.36 -11.44
CA TYR A 238 -4.07 -6.68 -12.06
C TYR A 238 -3.83 -6.77 -13.57
N ALA A 239 -3.76 -7.98 -14.11
CA ALA A 239 -3.41 -8.20 -15.51
C ALA A 239 -4.52 -7.75 -16.45
N SER A 240 -5.78 -7.87 -16.01
CA SER A 240 -6.94 -7.40 -16.76
C SER A 240 -8.00 -6.77 -15.85
N GLY A 241 -9.11 -6.32 -16.46
CA GLY A 241 -10.28 -5.86 -15.74
C GLY A 241 -11.04 -6.97 -15.01
N ASP A 242 -10.76 -8.26 -15.26
CA ASP A 242 -11.35 -9.37 -14.50
C ASP A 242 -10.67 -9.59 -13.15
N ASP A 243 -9.43 -9.14 -13.02
CA ASP A 243 -8.70 -9.13 -11.77
C ASP A 243 -9.29 -8.07 -10.83
N SER A 244 -9.45 -8.40 -9.55
CA SER A 244 -10.15 -7.55 -8.59
C SER A 244 -9.67 -7.75 -7.15
N ILE A 245 -10.15 -6.93 -6.22
CA ILE A 245 -10.07 -7.20 -4.79
C ILE A 245 -11.40 -6.78 -4.17
N ALA A 246 -12.03 -7.69 -3.44
CA ALA A 246 -13.29 -7.42 -2.75
C ALA A 246 -13.10 -6.38 -1.63
N PHE A 247 -14.21 -5.90 -1.08
CA PHE A 247 -14.17 -5.00 0.08
C PHE A 247 -13.40 -5.63 1.24
N HIS A 248 -12.35 -4.95 1.68
CA HIS A 248 -11.49 -5.29 2.82
C HIS A 248 -10.95 -4.03 3.48
N ALA A 249 -10.29 -4.16 4.61
CA ALA A 249 -9.50 -3.10 5.24
C ALA A 249 -8.16 -3.68 5.67
N ASP A 250 -7.17 -2.80 5.78
CA ASP A 250 -5.84 -3.11 6.30
C ASP A 250 -5.83 -2.82 7.81
N ASP A 251 -6.69 -3.51 8.56
CA ASP A 251 -6.91 -3.33 10.01
C ASP A 251 -6.31 -4.46 10.85
N GLU A 252 -5.34 -5.18 10.30
CA GLU A 252 -4.71 -6.27 11.00
C GLU A 252 -3.86 -5.77 12.19
N ARG A 253 -3.94 -6.49 13.31
CA ARG A 253 -3.25 -6.12 14.56
C ARG A 253 -1.75 -5.88 14.38
N PHE A 254 -1.13 -6.57 13.43
CA PHE A 254 0.30 -6.47 13.14
C PHE A 254 0.70 -5.19 12.40
N LEU A 255 -0.24 -4.33 11.99
CA LEU A 255 0.03 -2.99 11.46
C LEU A 255 -0.02 -1.92 12.57
N GLY A 256 -0.42 -2.31 13.79
CA GLY A 256 -0.59 -1.39 14.92
C GLY A 256 -1.87 -0.57 14.83
N ARG A 257 -2.02 0.37 15.77
CA ARG A 257 -3.19 1.25 15.85
C ARG A 257 -3.11 2.37 14.81
N ASP A 258 -4.23 2.58 14.10
CA ASP A 258 -4.41 3.64 13.11
C ASP A 258 -3.25 3.67 12.10
N PRO A 259 -3.07 2.59 11.31
CA PRO A 259 -1.92 2.46 10.41
C PRO A 259 -2.02 3.47 9.26
N SER A 260 -0.87 4.01 8.85
CA SER A 260 -0.78 4.75 7.59
C SER A 260 -0.48 3.77 6.47
N ILE A 261 -1.27 3.82 5.39
CA ILE A 261 -1.09 3.00 4.20
C ILE A 261 -0.96 3.93 3.00
N ALA A 262 0.19 3.90 2.31
CA ALA A 262 0.36 4.65 1.06
C ALA A 262 0.22 3.71 -0.13
N SER A 263 -0.63 4.09 -1.10
CA SER A 263 -0.98 3.28 -2.26
C SER A 263 -0.77 4.05 -3.55
N LEU A 264 0.25 3.68 -4.33
CA LEU A 264 0.53 4.25 -5.65
C LEU A 264 -0.06 3.38 -6.77
N SER A 265 -0.72 4.01 -7.73
CA SER A 265 -1.32 3.34 -8.90
C SER A 265 -0.52 3.61 -10.17
N LEU A 266 -0.25 2.57 -10.95
CA LEU A 266 0.48 2.63 -12.21
C LEU A 266 -0.26 1.83 -13.30
N GLY A 267 -0.25 2.30 -14.54
CA GLY A 267 -0.90 1.64 -15.68
C GLY A 267 -2.37 2.04 -15.87
N GLY A 268 -3.21 1.08 -16.26
CA GLY A 268 -4.63 1.29 -16.55
C GLY A 268 -5.42 1.81 -15.35
N GLU A 269 -6.26 2.82 -15.59
CA GLU A 269 -7.08 3.42 -14.53
C GLU A 269 -8.09 2.41 -13.97
N ARG A 270 -8.24 2.38 -12.64
CA ARG A 270 -9.25 1.55 -11.98
C ARG A 270 -10.04 2.34 -10.95
N ASP A 271 -11.31 1.98 -10.85
CA ASP A 271 -12.17 2.47 -9.78
C ASP A 271 -11.64 1.94 -8.44
N PHE A 272 -11.39 2.85 -7.51
CA PHE A 272 -11.18 2.58 -6.10
C PHE A 272 -12.44 2.98 -5.36
N VAL A 273 -13.03 1.99 -4.70
CA VAL A 273 -14.34 2.14 -4.09
C VAL A 273 -14.24 1.89 -2.60
N MET A 274 -14.75 2.83 -1.80
CA MET A 274 -14.79 2.72 -0.35
C MET A 274 -16.21 2.78 0.17
N LYS A 275 -16.48 2.06 1.26
CA LYS A 275 -17.73 2.16 2.02
C LYS A 275 -17.44 2.02 3.51
N HIS A 276 -18.22 2.70 4.34
CA HIS A 276 -18.09 2.56 5.79
C HIS A 276 -18.54 1.15 6.23
N LYS A 277 -17.91 0.60 7.27
CA LYS A 277 -18.34 -0.66 7.91
C LYS A 277 -19.70 -0.44 8.57
N PRO A 278 -20.53 -1.48 8.74
CA PRO A 278 -21.78 -1.32 9.49
C PRO A 278 -21.50 -0.76 10.88
N PHE A 279 -22.26 0.26 11.30
CA PHE A 279 -22.23 0.67 12.70
C PHE A 279 -22.71 -0.50 13.56
N PRO A 280 -22.10 -0.76 14.72
CA PRO A 280 -22.67 -1.70 15.69
C PRO A 280 -24.12 -1.30 15.93
N ALA A 281 -25.06 -2.25 15.80
CA ALA A 281 -26.44 -1.98 16.14
C ALA A 281 -26.46 -1.46 17.59
N ALA A 282 -27.01 -0.26 17.80
CA ALA A 282 -27.16 0.27 19.15
C ALA A 282 -27.90 -0.81 19.96
N ALA A 283 -27.27 -1.32 21.03
CA ALA A 283 -27.92 -2.24 21.94
C ALA A 283 -29.23 -1.59 22.35
N ALA A 284 -30.37 -2.21 21.99
CA ALA A 284 -31.68 -1.68 22.26
C ALA A 284 -31.78 -1.40 23.76
N ALA A 285 -31.77 -0.12 24.14
CA ALA A 285 -32.02 0.29 25.50
C ALA A 285 -33.44 -0.18 25.81
N THR A 286 -33.54 -1.27 26.58
CA THR A 286 -34.79 -1.73 27.14
C THR A 286 -35.19 -0.70 28.19
N THR A 287 -35.99 0.29 27.77
CA THR A 287 -36.64 1.20 28.70
C THR A 287 -37.71 0.42 29.44
N THR A 288 -37.35 -0.13 30.61
CA THR A 288 -38.33 -0.62 31.58
C THR A 288 -39.12 0.59 32.06
N THR A 289 -40.35 0.74 31.57
CA THR A 289 -41.31 1.72 32.06
C THR A 289 -41.77 1.28 33.46
N THR A 290 -41.16 1.83 34.50
CA THR A 290 -41.71 1.73 35.87
C THR A 290 -42.87 2.70 35.99
N THR A 291 -44.09 2.18 35.98
CA THR A 291 -45.31 2.92 36.32
C THR A 291 -45.33 3.14 37.83
N THR A 292 -45.01 4.35 38.29
CA THR A 292 -45.21 4.74 39.69
C THR A 292 -46.62 5.30 39.86
N THR A 293 -47.46 4.55 40.54
CA THR A 293 -48.81 4.94 40.97
C THR A 293 -48.73 5.96 42.11
N THR A 294 -49.35 7.12 41.91
CA THR A 294 -49.49 8.20 42.90
C THR A 294 -50.54 7.84 43.96
N THR A 295 -50.16 7.83 45.23
CA THR A 295 -51.09 7.96 46.37
C THR A 295 -50.58 9.06 47.29
N GLY A 296 -51.40 10.09 47.49
CA GLY A 296 -51.07 11.27 48.29
C GLY A 296 -51.19 11.05 49.79
N ALA A 297 -50.51 11.90 50.55
CA ALA A 297 -50.80 12.22 51.95
C ALA A 297 -50.17 13.57 52.33
N VAL A 298 -50.78 14.19 53.34
CA VAL A 298 -50.80 15.59 53.76
C VAL A 298 -49.72 15.94 54.81
N GLY A 299 -49.35 17.23 54.90
CA GLY A 299 -48.70 17.88 56.06
C GLY A 299 -47.30 18.41 55.75
N GLY A 300 -46.83 19.59 56.13
CA GLY A 300 -47.32 20.70 56.96
C GLY A 300 -46.14 21.69 57.13
N SER A 301 -46.42 22.98 56.93
CA SER A 301 -45.84 24.20 57.56
C SER A 301 -44.39 24.23 58.09
N THR A 302 -43.59 25.24 57.67
CA THR A 302 -43.21 26.49 58.41
C THR A 302 -41.88 27.10 57.93
N SER A 303 -41.87 28.44 57.71
CA SER A 303 -40.84 29.48 58.04
C SER A 303 -39.37 29.32 57.59
N SER A 304 -38.55 30.32 57.28
CA SER A 304 -38.60 31.80 57.13
C SER A 304 -37.15 32.31 56.96
N VAL A 305 -36.99 33.55 56.43
CA VAL A 305 -35.80 34.44 56.50
C VAL A 305 -34.60 34.03 55.63
N GLY A 306 -33.91 34.87 54.86
CA GLY A 306 -33.87 36.32 54.66
C GLY A 306 -32.42 36.69 54.27
N GLY A 307 -32.20 37.69 53.40
CA GLY A 307 -30.83 38.15 53.10
C GLY A 307 -30.64 38.85 51.75
N THR A 308 -31.05 40.11 51.69
CA THR A 308 -30.76 41.12 50.66
C THR A 308 -29.32 41.64 50.74
N ILE A 309 -28.64 41.86 49.60
CA ILE A 309 -27.70 42.98 49.41
C ILE A 309 -27.72 43.51 47.97
N ALA A 310 -27.58 44.84 47.88
CA ALA A 310 -27.85 45.80 46.81
C ALA A 310 -26.92 45.71 45.55
N ALA A 311 -27.46 45.98 44.34
CA ALA A 311 -27.32 47.20 43.50
C ALA A 311 -25.92 47.40 42.85
N SER A 312 -25.71 47.87 41.60
CA SER A 312 -26.50 48.67 40.66
C SER A 312 -25.91 48.61 39.22
N SER A 313 -26.79 48.83 38.23
CA SER A 313 -26.60 49.52 36.94
C SER A 313 -25.49 49.11 35.94
N SER A 314 -25.89 48.63 34.76
CA SER A 314 -25.72 49.39 33.50
C SER A 314 -26.41 48.69 32.32
N MET A 315 -27.04 49.49 31.46
CA MET A 315 -27.76 49.10 30.24
C MET A 315 -26.81 48.83 29.07
N ARG A 316 -27.15 47.87 28.20
CA ARG A 316 -27.44 48.02 26.74
C ARG A 316 -27.12 46.73 25.95
N GLY A 317 -28.06 46.37 25.07
CA GLY A 317 -27.88 45.71 23.75
C GLY A 317 -27.22 44.32 23.76
N GLY A 318 -27.88 43.24 23.37
CA GLY A 318 -28.59 43.08 22.11
C GLY A 318 -27.77 42.20 21.16
N THR A 319 -28.26 40.97 20.98
CA THR A 319 -28.06 40.03 19.84
C THR A 319 -26.87 39.06 19.82
N SER A 320 -27.26 37.78 20.00
CA SER A 320 -26.89 36.55 19.25
C SER A 320 -25.46 36.04 19.24
N ASN A 321 -25.21 34.97 20.01
CA ASN A 321 -24.98 33.64 19.42
C ASN A 321 -25.01 32.56 20.52
N SER A 322 -26.16 31.88 20.64
CA SER A 322 -26.30 30.68 21.44
C SER A 322 -25.69 29.49 20.70
N VAL A 323 -24.60 28.97 21.26
CA VAL A 323 -24.18 27.58 21.17
C VAL A 323 -25.38 26.64 21.33
N SER A 324 -25.69 25.85 20.31
CA SER A 324 -26.52 24.64 20.39
C SER A 324 -25.80 23.57 19.56
N ALA A 325 -25.13 22.64 20.23
CA ALA A 325 -25.68 21.39 20.75
C ALA A 325 -25.85 20.35 19.62
N PHE A 326 -25.06 19.29 19.76
CA PHE A 326 -25.02 18.09 18.93
C PHE A 326 -26.41 17.60 18.54
N ALA A 327 -26.70 17.62 17.24
CA ALA A 327 -27.79 16.84 16.67
C ALA A 327 -27.25 15.45 16.30
N SER A 328 -27.62 14.44 17.08
CA SER A 328 -27.52 13.03 16.67
C SER A 328 -28.35 12.81 15.40
N PRO A 329 -27.87 12.04 14.41
CA PRO A 329 -28.66 11.79 13.22
C PRO A 329 -29.82 10.84 13.54
N THR A 330 -31.03 11.35 13.35
CA THR A 330 -32.30 10.65 13.36
C THR A 330 -32.27 9.50 12.35
N SER A 331 -32.54 8.28 12.84
CA SER A 331 -32.78 7.09 12.02
C SER A 331 -34.07 7.26 11.23
N LEU A 332 -33.96 7.36 9.90
CA LEU A 332 -35.06 7.16 8.96
C LEU A 332 -34.56 6.31 7.78
N ASN A 333 -35.21 5.15 7.63
CA ASN A 333 -35.37 4.31 6.43
C ASN A 333 -34.11 3.88 5.64
N GLY A 334 -33.76 2.58 5.77
CA GLY A 334 -33.17 1.77 4.70
C GLY A 334 -31.87 2.26 4.05
N ASN A 335 -31.04 3.02 4.76
CA ASN A 335 -30.03 3.86 4.14
C ASN A 335 -28.75 3.08 3.78
N ALA A 336 -28.53 2.86 2.49
CA ALA A 336 -27.27 2.34 1.98
C ALA A 336 -26.13 3.23 2.47
N THR A 337 -25.12 2.63 3.09
CA THR A 337 -23.95 3.35 3.59
C THR A 337 -23.30 4.15 2.46
N PRO A 338 -23.00 5.45 2.63
CA PRO A 338 -22.45 6.27 1.56
C PRO A 338 -21.16 5.65 1.01
N GLN A 339 -21.12 5.49 -0.31
CA GLN A 339 -20.01 4.89 -1.03
C GLN A 339 -19.20 6.00 -1.72
N ILE A 340 -17.89 5.97 -1.53
CA ILE A 340 -16.95 6.87 -2.20
C ILE A 340 -16.35 6.11 -3.38
N LYS A 341 -16.31 6.74 -4.55
CA LYS A 341 -15.71 6.19 -5.76
C LYS A 341 -14.70 7.18 -6.32
N MET A 342 -13.47 6.72 -6.56
CA MET A 342 -12.39 7.50 -7.16
C MET A 342 -11.78 6.71 -8.31
N GLY A 343 -11.60 7.31 -9.48
CA GLY A 343 -10.75 6.73 -10.52
C GLY A 343 -9.29 6.97 -10.16
N LEU A 344 -8.50 5.90 -10.00
CA LEU A 344 -7.06 5.99 -9.77
C LEU A 344 -6.32 5.73 -11.08
N ALA A 345 -5.78 6.78 -11.68
CA ALA A 345 -5.01 6.76 -12.92
C ALA A 345 -3.53 6.45 -12.66
N SER A 346 -2.77 6.23 -13.75
CA SER A 346 -1.32 6.05 -13.69
C SER A 346 -0.66 7.30 -13.08
N GLY A 347 0.07 7.10 -12.00
CA GLY A 347 0.76 8.14 -11.23
C GLY A 347 0.00 8.66 -10.01
N ASP A 348 -1.28 8.27 -9.83
CA ASP A 348 -2.06 8.70 -8.67
C ASP A 348 -1.62 7.97 -7.40
N MET A 349 -1.63 8.67 -6.28
CA MET A 349 -1.32 8.12 -4.96
C MET A 349 -2.42 8.46 -3.95
N VAL A 350 -2.81 7.49 -3.14
CA VAL A 350 -3.69 7.70 -1.98
C VAL A 350 -2.93 7.30 -0.72
N VAL A 351 -2.92 8.17 0.28
CA VAL A 351 -2.48 7.84 1.64
C VAL A 351 -3.71 7.73 2.53
N MET A 352 -3.90 6.57 3.16
CA MET A 352 -5.00 6.29 4.08
C MET A 352 -4.46 6.32 5.51
N GLN A 353 -5.08 7.11 6.38
CA GLN A 353 -4.57 7.42 7.71
C GLN A 353 -5.64 7.36 8.79
N GLY A 354 -5.19 7.55 10.03
CA GLY A 354 -6.06 7.65 11.19
C GLY A 354 -6.98 6.43 11.34
N PRO A 355 -8.25 6.63 11.72
CA PRO A 355 -9.17 5.53 11.95
C PRO A 355 -9.71 4.89 10.65
N THR A 356 -9.23 5.30 9.47
CA THR A 356 -9.79 4.85 8.18
C THR A 356 -9.86 3.34 8.07
N GLN A 357 -8.77 2.61 8.33
CA GLN A 357 -8.78 1.14 8.19
C GLN A 357 -9.70 0.46 9.21
N ALA A 358 -9.87 1.05 10.40
CA ALA A 358 -10.78 0.50 11.41
C ALA A 358 -12.25 0.64 11.01
N HIS A 359 -12.62 1.66 10.22
CA HIS A 359 -14.03 2.02 9.96
C HIS A 359 -14.47 1.93 8.49
N TRP A 360 -13.54 1.89 7.54
CA TRP A 360 -13.83 1.87 6.11
C TRP A 360 -13.29 0.61 5.45
N LEU A 361 -14.08 0.07 4.52
CA LEU A 361 -13.66 -0.99 3.60
C LEU A 361 -13.36 -0.36 2.25
N HIS A 362 -12.37 -0.89 1.53
CA HIS A 362 -12.02 -0.48 0.18
C HIS A 362 -11.91 -1.68 -0.77
N SER A 363 -12.10 -1.44 -2.07
CA SER A 363 -12.10 -2.47 -3.11
C SER A 363 -11.65 -1.93 -4.47
N ILE A 364 -11.22 -2.85 -5.34
CA ILE A 364 -11.04 -2.61 -6.78
C ILE A 364 -12.00 -3.57 -7.50
N PRO A 365 -13.18 -3.13 -7.94
CA PRO A 365 -14.15 -3.98 -8.62
C PRO A 365 -13.69 -4.35 -10.03
N LYS A 366 -14.23 -5.45 -10.57
CA LYS A 366 -14.01 -5.85 -11.97
C LYS A 366 -14.48 -4.76 -12.94
N ARG A 367 -13.81 -4.62 -14.08
CA ARG A 367 -14.07 -3.57 -15.08
C ARG A 367 -14.06 -4.16 -16.49
N LYS A 368 -15.01 -3.76 -17.35
CA LYS A 368 -15.09 -4.15 -18.78
C LYS A 368 -14.80 -2.99 -19.75
N SER A 369 -14.14 -1.93 -19.28
CA SER A 369 -13.86 -0.73 -20.08
C SER A 369 -12.67 -0.92 -21.02
N ALA A 370 -12.41 0.07 -21.89
CA ALA A 370 -11.20 0.11 -22.73
C ALA A 370 -9.88 0.07 -21.92
N GLU A 371 -9.90 0.48 -20.65
CA GLU A 371 -8.75 0.40 -19.74
C GLU A 371 -8.47 -1.03 -19.25
N ALA A 372 -9.43 -1.95 -19.38
CA ALA A 372 -9.36 -3.30 -18.82
C ALA A 372 -8.19 -4.13 -19.36
N GLY A 373 -7.68 -3.84 -20.57
CA GLY A 373 -6.57 -4.58 -21.19
C GLY A 373 -5.18 -4.01 -20.91
N LYS A 374 -5.07 -2.86 -20.22
CA LYS A 374 -3.78 -2.17 -20.06
C LYS A 374 -2.92 -2.73 -18.91
N GLY A 375 -3.52 -3.52 -18.02
CA GLY A 375 -2.92 -3.95 -16.76
C GLY A 375 -2.75 -2.79 -15.77
N ARG A 376 -2.72 -3.08 -14.47
CA ARG A 376 -2.50 -2.09 -13.41
C ARG A 376 -1.59 -2.65 -12.34
N ILE A 377 -0.56 -1.89 -11.96
CA ILE A 377 0.22 -2.15 -10.75
C ILE A 377 -0.26 -1.24 -9.63
N ASN A 378 -0.41 -1.81 -8.44
CA ASN A 378 -0.64 -1.09 -7.19
C ASN A 378 0.47 -1.40 -6.21
N ILE A 379 1.18 -0.38 -5.75
CA ILE A 379 2.27 -0.52 -4.78
C ILE A 379 1.76 0.04 -3.46
N THR A 380 1.73 -0.80 -2.43
CA THR A 380 1.23 -0.44 -1.11
C THR A 380 2.33 -0.55 -0.07
N PHE A 381 2.67 0.58 0.53
CA PHE A 381 3.65 0.69 1.60
C PHE A 381 2.96 0.70 2.95
N ARG A 382 3.52 -0.08 3.88
CA ARG A 382 2.97 -0.32 5.22
C ARG A 382 4.09 -0.41 6.26
N ARG A 383 3.69 -0.28 7.52
CA ARG A 383 4.53 -0.52 8.68
C ARG A 383 4.06 -1.77 9.43
N ALA A 384 4.72 -2.90 9.19
CA ALA A 384 4.52 -4.10 10.00
C ALA A 384 5.25 -3.94 11.34
N VAL A 385 4.58 -4.20 12.46
CA VAL A 385 5.13 -3.97 13.81
C VAL A 385 5.59 -5.24 14.52
N VAL A 386 5.14 -6.42 14.08
CA VAL A 386 5.49 -7.71 14.70
C VAL A 386 5.71 -8.82 13.66
N PRO A 387 6.50 -9.87 14.00
CA PRO A 387 6.84 -10.96 13.07
C PRO A 387 5.65 -11.71 12.47
N GLY A 388 4.55 -11.85 13.23
CA GLY A 388 3.33 -12.47 12.73
C GLY A 388 2.74 -11.74 11.51
N GLY A 389 2.95 -10.43 11.40
CA GLY A 389 2.56 -9.65 10.22
C GLY A 389 3.37 -10.01 9.00
N THR A 390 4.70 -10.10 9.15
CA THR A 390 5.60 -10.57 8.10
C THR A 390 5.12 -11.94 7.59
N ASN A 391 4.96 -12.93 8.48
CA ASN A 391 4.53 -14.27 8.07
C ASN A 391 3.19 -14.27 7.31
N ASN A 392 2.18 -13.55 7.82
CA ASN A 392 0.88 -13.44 7.15
C ASN A 392 1.00 -12.87 5.74
N TYR A 393 1.75 -11.79 5.56
CA TYR A 393 1.91 -11.19 4.25
C TYR A 393 2.60 -12.13 3.25
N TYR A 394 3.68 -12.81 3.64
CA TYR A 394 4.34 -13.76 2.76
C TYR A 394 3.46 -14.97 2.43
N HIS A 395 2.72 -15.49 3.43
CA HIS A 395 1.81 -16.60 3.23
C HIS A 395 0.74 -16.28 2.17
N TYR A 396 0.06 -15.14 2.27
CA TYR A 396 -1.07 -14.80 1.39
C TYR A 396 -0.67 -14.14 0.06
N ASN A 397 0.57 -13.67 -0.10
CA ASN A 397 0.99 -12.92 -1.30
C ASN A 397 2.15 -13.57 -2.07
N VAL A 398 2.82 -14.57 -1.51
CA VAL A 398 3.83 -15.39 -2.18
C VAL A 398 3.40 -16.86 -2.12
N GLY A 399 3.08 -17.33 -0.90
CA GLY A 399 2.64 -18.70 -0.65
C GLY A 399 3.64 -19.74 -1.14
N GLU A 400 3.12 -20.91 -1.52
CA GLU A 400 3.90 -22.02 -2.10
C GLU A 400 3.73 -22.10 -3.63
N GLY A 401 3.11 -21.10 -4.24
CA GLY A 401 2.86 -21.06 -5.68
C GLY A 401 4.13 -20.80 -6.48
N GLY A 402 4.13 -21.20 -7.76
CA GLY A 402 5.26 -20.91 -8.65
C GLY A 402 5.38 -19.43 -8.99
N VAL A 403 6.58 -19.05 -9.42
CA VAL A 403 6.93 -17.67 -9.78
C VAL A 403 6.44 -17.38 -11.19
N TYR A 404 5.81 -16.22 -11.37
CA TYR A 404 5.37 -15.71 -12.65
C TYR A 404 6.17 -14.48 -13.05
N ARG A 405 6.41 -14.33 -14.34
CA ARG A 405 7.04 -13.16 -14.94
C ARG A 405 6.24 -12.67 -16.13
N TRP A 406 6.27 -11.38 -16.39
CA TRP A 406 5.70 -10.84 -17.62
C TRP A 406 6.56 -11.19 -18.82
N GLU A 407 5.97 -11.80 -19.84
CA GLU A 407 6.62 -12.05 -21.13
C GLU A 407 6.08 -11.08 -22.18
N GLU A 408 6.97 -10.28 -22.76
CA GLU A 408 6.60 -9.17 -23.64
C GLU A 408 6.05 -9.68 -24.99
N LYS A 409 6.62 -10.75 -25.54
CA LYS A 409 6.16 -11.31 -26.83
C LYS A 409 4.74 -11.87 -26.73
N GLU A 410 4.44 -12.51 -25.60
CA GLU A 410 3.14 -13.13 -25.36
C GLU A 410 2.13 -12.19 -24.70
N ARG A 411 2.59 -11.02 -24.21
CA ARG A 411 1.78 -10.01 -23.52
C ARG A 411 0.96 -10.59 -22.36
N ARG A 412 1.56 -11.51 -21.61
CA ARG A 412 0.93 -12.19 -20.47
C ARG A 412 1.95 -12.55 -19.40
N MET A 413 1.45 -12.90 -18.22
CA MET A 413 2.25 -13.54 -17.19
C MET A 413 2.47 -15.01 -17.54
N VAL A 414 3.72 -15.46 -17.48
CA VAL A 414 4.14 -16.84 -17.70
C VAL A 414 4.73 -17.40 -16.41
N LEU A 415 4.45 -18.67 -16.13
CA LEU A 415 5.10 -19.40 -15.05
C LEU A 415 6.56 -19.64 -15.45
N THR A 416 7.51 -19.25 -14.61
CA THR A 416 8.96 -19.39 -14.86
C THR A 416 9.50 -20.73 -14.44
#